data_AF-A0AAW4XQH5-F1
#
_entry.id   AF-A0AAW4XQH5-F1
#
_cell.length_a   1.000
_cell.length_b   1.000
_cell.length_c   1.000
_cell.angle_alpha   90.00
_cell.angle_beta   90.00
_cell.angle_gamma   90.00
#
_symmetry.space_group_name_H-M   'P 1'
#
loop_
_entity.id
_entity.type
_entity.pdbx_description
1 polymer ?
#
loop_
_entity_poly.entity_id
_entity_poly.type
_entity_poly.pdbx_seq_one_letter_code
_entity_poly.pdbx_strand_id
1 'polypeptide(L)' 'MQQPNTAVGLERKDQFVLRFPESNMRKEIKARAAMNERSMNAELIYLIKRGQAEEQKKSAAA' A
#
# COMPACT_ATOMS: atom_id res chain seq x y z
N MET A 1 4.75 -25.55 -35.87
CA MET A 1 4.32 -24.15 -35.73
C MET A 1 4.19 -23.84 -34.24
N GLN A 2 5.23 -23.28 -33.61
CA GLN A 2 5.10 -22.76 -32.25
C GLN A 2 4.45 -21.38 -32.32
N GLN A 3 3.35 -21.19 -31.58
CA GLN A 3 2.71 -19.88 -31.44
C GLN A 3 3.59 -18.97 -30.57
N PRO A 4 3.75 -17.68 -30.90
CA PRO A 4 4.44 -16.74 -30.03
C PRO A 4 3.60 -16.45 -28.78
N ASN A 5 4.23 -16.61 -27.61
CA ASN A 5 3.64 -16.29 -26.32
C ASN A 5 3.49 -14.76 -26.18
N THR A 6 2.31 -14.25 -26.50
CA THR A 6 1.95 -12.84 -26.30
C THR A 6 1.74 -12.59 -24.80
N ALA A 7 2.81 -12.25 -24.09
CA ALA A 7 2.73 -11.74 -22.73
C ALA A 7 1.96 -10.40 -22.76
N VAL A 8 0.66 -10.49 -22.51
CA VAL A 8 -0.25 -9.35 -22.36
C VAL A 8 0.34 -8.42 -21.29
N GLY A 9 0.54 -7.15 -21.66
CA GLY A 9 1.24 -6.14 -20.88
C GLY A 9 0.73 -5.99 -19.45
N LEU A 10 1.39 -6.63 -18.50
CA LEU A 10 1.36 -6.22 -17.11
C LEU A 10 2.25 -4.98 -17.00
N GLU A 11 1.67 -3.80 -17.20
CA GLU A 11 2.34 -2.55 -16.83
C GLU A 11 2.76 -2.68 -15.36
N ARG A 12 4.06 -2.56 -15.10
CA ARG A 12 4.57 -2.64 -13.74
C ARG A 12 3.94 -1.49 -12.97
N LYS A 13 3.23 -1.80 -11.89
CA LYS A 13 2.69 -0.78 -10.98
C LYS A 13 3.82 0.10 -10.47
N ASP A 14 3.57 1.40 -10.36
CA ASP A 14 4.49 2.36 -9.78
C ASP A 14 4.96 1.90 -8.40
N GLN A 15 6.26 2.06 -8.15
CA GLN A 15 6.91 1.63 -6.91
C GLN A 15 7.50 2.84 -6.20
N PHE A 16 7.31 2.88 -4.88
CA PHE A 16 7.87 3.93 -4.04
C PHE A 16 8.60 3.30 -2.84
N VAL A 17 9.87 3.66 -2.67
CA VAL A 17 10.70 3.17 -1.56
C VAL A 17 10.49 4.06 -0.34
N LEU A 18 9.87 3.51 0.70
CA LEU A 18 9.67 4.17 1.97
C LEU A 18 10.84 3.92 2.93
N ARG A 19 11.34 4.98 3.55
CA ARG A 19 12.29 4.90 4.68
C ARG A 19 11.52 5.19 5.97
N PHE A 20 11.40 4.19 6.83
CA PHE A 20 10.75 4.36 8.12
C PHE A 20 11.72 5.07 9.08
N PRO A 21 11.31 6.18 9.72
CA PRO A 21 12.18 6.95 10.61
C PRO A 21 12.49 6.18 11.90
N GLU A 22 11.52 5.42 12.40
CA GLU A 22 11.61 4.68 13.65
C GLU A 22 12.03 3.22 13.42
N SER A 23 12.92 2.72 14.26
CA SER A 23 13.52 1.38 14.17
C SER A 23 12.51 0.23 14.12
N ASN A 24 11.33 0.39 14.73
CA ASN A 24 10.32 -0.67 14.86
C ASN A 24 9.05 -0.46 14.02
N MET A 25 8.86 0.71 13.41
CA MET A 25 7.62 1.03 12.71
C MET A 25 7.30 0.05 11.57
N ARG A 26 8.32 -0.40 10.83
CA ARG A 26 8.13 -1.43 9.79
C ARG A 26 7.62 -2.76 10.36
N LYS A 27 8.13 -3.17 11.53
CA LYS A 27 7.73 -4.42 12.18
C LYS A 27 6.30 -4.34 12.68
N GLU A 28 5.91 -3.21 13.26
CA GLU A 28 4.55 -2.94 13.73
C GLU A 28 3.54 -2.96 12.58
N ILE A 29 3.85 -2.29 11.47
CA ILE A 29 2.99 -2.32 10.27
C ILE A 29 2.89 -3.74 9.71
N LYS A 30 3.97 -4.52 9.76
CA LYS A 30 3.94 -5.94 9.33
C LYS A 30 3.02 -6.78 10.21
N ALA A 31 3.14 -6.64 11.53
CA ALA A 31 2.30 -7.37 12.48
C ALA A 31 0.83 -6.97 12.31
N ARG A 32 0.56 -5.68 12.17
CA ARG A 32 -0.78 -5.16 11.87
C ARG A 32 -1.35 -5.72 10.56
N ALA A 33 -0.56 -5.78 9.49
CA ALA A 33 -1.02 -6.35 8.23
C ALA A 33 -1.42 -7.83 8.39
N ALA A 34 -0.62 -8.60 9.13
CA ALA A 34 -0.92 -10.01 9.43
C ALA A 34 -2.23 -10.16 10.24
N MET A 35 -2.44 -9.33 11.26
CA MET A 35 -3.69 -9.34 12.05
C MET A 35 -4.93 -9.00 11.24
N ASN A 36 -4.79 -8.22 10.16
CA ASN A 36 -5.89 -7.83 9.27
C ASN A 36 -5.99 -8.72 8.02
N GLU A 37 -5.27 -9.85 7.96
CA GLU A 37 -5.25 -10.77 6.82
C GLU A 37 -4.90 -10.09 5.48
N ARG A 38 -3.99 -9.11 5.54
CA ARG A 38 -3.56 -8.30 4.38
C ARG A 38 -2.07 -8.44 4.13
N SER A 39 -1.67 -8.20 2.89
CA SER A 39 -0.27 -7.92 2.58
C SER A 39 0.15 -6.58 3.19
N MET A 40 1.45 -6.41 3.49
CA MET A 40 1.98 -5.14 3.99
C MET A 40 1.68 -3.97 3.05
N ASN A 41 1.74 -4.20 1.73
CA ASN A 41 1.40 -3.18 0.75
C ASN A 41 -0.09 -2.80 0.82
N ALA A 42 -0.98 -3.78 0.92
CA ALA A 42 -2.41 -3.51 1.07
C ALA A 42 -2.71 -2.73 2.35
N GLU A 43 -2.01 -3.03 3.46
CA GLU A 43 -2.18 -2.30 4.72
C GLU A 43 -1.65 -0.86 4.63
N LEU A 44 -0.50 -0.62 3.98
CA LEU A 44 0.00 0.74 3.73
C LEU A 44 -0.99 1.57 2.92
N ILE A 45 -1.53 1.01 1.84
CA ILE A 45 -2.54 1.70 1.02
C ILE A 45 -3.81 1.97 1.81
N TYR A 46 -4.26 1.03 2.64
CA TYR A 46 -5.41 1.23 3.53
C TYR A 46 -5.17 2.39 4.50
N LEU A 47 -4.01 2.43 5.16
CA LEU A 47 -3.67 3.49 6.11
C LEU A 47 -3.60 4.87 5.45
N ILE A 48 -3.01 4.96 4.25
CA ILE A 48 -2.94 6.20 3.47
C ILE A 48 -4.36 6.70 3.12
N LYS A 49 -5.20 5.83 2.56
CA LYS A 49 -6.59 6.18 2.20
C LYS A 49 -7.40 6.62 3.41
N ARG A 50 -7.24 5.92 4.54
CA ARG A 50 -7.90 6.27 5.80
C ARG A 50 -7.44 7.66 6.27
N GLY A 51 -6.14 7.94 6.28
CA GLY A 51 -5.61 9.24 6.67
C GLY A 51 -6.16 10.38 5.81
N GLN A 52 -6.18 10.20 4.48
CA GLN A 52 -6.76 11.18 3.55
C GLN A 52 -8.25 11.43 3.79
N ALA A 53 -9.03 10.38 4.06
CA ALA A 53 -10.46 10.53 4.35
C ALA A 53 -10.71 11.32 5.64
N GLU A 54 -9.89 11.11 6.67
CA GLU A 54 -10.00 11.87 7.93
C GLU A 54 -9.57 13.33 7.75
N GLU A 55 -8.51 13.61 7.00
CA GLU A 55 -8.10 14.98 6.68
C GLU A 55 -9.18 15.74 5.89
N GLN A 56 -9.81 15.09 4.90
CA GLN A 56 -10.92 15.67 4.14
C GLN A 56 -12.12 16.03 5.02
N LYS A 57 -12.49 15.17 5.97
CA LYS A 57 -13.56 15.48 6.93
C LYS A 57 -13.22 16.69 7.80
N LYS A 58 -11.96 16.81 8.24
CA LYS A 58 -11.50 17.92 9.07
C LYS A 58 -11.54 19.25 8.31
N SER A 59 -11.15 19.25 7.03
CA SER A 59 -11.23 20.45 6.18
C SER A 59 -12.64 20.86 5.80
N ALA A 60 -13.60 19.92 5.74
CA ALA A 60 -15.00 20.22 5.44
C ALA A 60 -15.81 20.70 6.66
N ALA A 61 -15.29 20.49 7.87
CA ALA A 61 -15.91 20.91 9.12
C ALA A 61 -15.34 22.22 9.70
N ALA A 62 -14.37 22.84 9.02
CA ALA A 62 -13.74 24.12 9.35
C ALA A 62 -14.26 25.22 8.42
#